data_AF-A0A8T3YK37-F1
#
_entry.id   AF-A0A8T3YK37-F1
#
_cell.length_a   1.000
_cell.length_b   1.000
_cell.length_c   1.000
_cell.angle_alpha   90.00
_cell.angle_beta   90.00
_cell.angle_gamma   90.00
#
_symmetry.space_group_name_H-M   'P 1'
#
loop_
_entity.id
_entity.type
_entity.pdbx_description
1 polymer ?
#
loop_
_entity_poly.entity_id
_entity_poly.type
_entity_poly.pdbx_seq_one_letter_code
_entity_poly.pdbx_strand_id
1 'polypeptide(L)'
;MESWEQRLVEFLRRGQRDRVQFLDGLKNSVLPMQLRRIQQNDKTVLKELVLPAWLDWDLLYEWSLHHAGPLKGRECILCNRNAEHGHFYNDKFICEECLLNVKGL
;
A
#
# COMPACT_ATOMS: atom_id res chain seq x y z
N MET A 1 -13.65 -17.69 -0.01
CA MET A 1 -13.17 -16.31 -0.09
C MET A 1 -13.77 -15.71 -1.33
N GLU A 2 -14.55 -14.66 -1.18
CA GLU A 2 -15.05 -13.86 -2.30
C GLU A 2 -13.84 -13.19 -2.98
N SER A 3 -13.77 -13.18 -4.31
CA SER A 3 -12.64 -12.55 -4.99
C SER A 3 -12.81 -11.03 -4.99
N TRP A 4 -11.72 -10.28 -4.94
CA TRP A 4 -11.75 -8.82 -5.06
C TRP A 4 -12.54 -8.34 -6.29
N GLU A 5 -12.40 -9.05 -7.41
CA GLU A 5 -13.16 -8.79 -8.63
C GLU A 5 -14.67 -8.95 -8.43
N GLN A 6 -15.11 -9.99 -7.70
CA GLN A 6 -16.52 -10.17 -7.34
C GLN A 6 -17.01 -9.00 -6.49
N ARG A 7 -16.20 -8.54 -5.54
CA ARG A 7 -16.52 -7.40 -4.67
C ARG A 7 -16.69 -6.09 -5.46
N LEU A 8 -15.82 -5.85 -6.45
CA LEU A 8 -15.97 -4.73 -7.37
C LEU A 8 -17.23 -4.84 -8.24
N VAL A 9 -17.56 -6.05 -8.72
CA VAL A 9 -18.79 -6.31 -9.48
C VAL A 9 -20.02 -6.07 -8.61
N GLU A 10 -20.01 -6.42 -7.32
CA GLU A 10 -21.10 -6.10 -6.41
C GLU A 10 -21.33 -4.59 -6.27
N PHE A 11 -20.26 -3.80 -6.15
CA PHE A 11 -20.37 -2.35 -6.13
C PHE A 11 -21.04 -1.82 -7.40
N LEU A 12 -20.65 -2.34 -8.57
CA LEU A 12 -21.27 -1.96 -9.84
C LEU A 12 -22.75 -2.36 -9.91
N ARG A 13 -23.11 -3.58 -9.46
CA ARG A 13 -24.51 -4.05 -9.42
C ARG A 13 -25.39 -3.20 -8.51
N ARG A 14 -24.83 -2.66 -7.43
CA ARG A 14 -25.51 -1.74 -6.50
C ARG A 14 -25.52 -0.28 -6.98
N GLY A 15 -25.01 0.00 -8.18
CA GLY A 15 -24.93 1.35 -8.74
C GLY A 15 -23.82 2.23 -8.16
N GLN A 16 -22.90 1.67 -7.37
CA GLN A 16 -21.84 2.37 -6.64
C GLN A 16 -20.57 2.51 -7.49
N ARG A 17 -20.71 3.06 -8.70
CA ARG A 17 -19.62 3.21 -9.67
C ARG A 17 -18.54 4.17 -9.19
N ASP A 18 -18.94 5.19 -8.44
CA ASP A 18 -18.07 6.15 -7.75
C ASP A 18 -17.07 5.46 -6.82
N ARG A 19 -17.51 4.44 -6.07
CA ARG A 19 -16.64 3.68 -5.16
C ARG A 19 -15.58 2.88 -5.90
N VAL A 20 -15.95 2.24 -7.00
CA VAL A 20 -15.00 1.49 -7.85
C VAL A 20 -13.97 2.44 -8.45
N GLN A 21 -14.41 3.59 -8.95
CA GLN A 21 -13.51 4.62 -9.48
C GLN A 21 -12.58 5.19 -8.41
N PHE A 22 -13.09 5.41 -7.19
CA PHE A 22 -12.28 5.81 -6.05
C PHE A 22 -11.21 4.77 -5.72
N LEU A 23 -11.57 3.49 -5.62
CA LEU A 23 -10.63 2.41 -5.32
C LEU A 23 -9.52 2.27 -6.39
N ASP A 24 -9.85 2.44 -7.67
CA ASP A 24 -8.84 2.44 -8.74
C ASP A 24 -7.93 3.67 -8.68
N GLY A 25 -8.47 4.83 -8.29
CA GLY A 25 -7.72 6.07 -8.09
C GLY A 25 -6.88 6.10 -6.81
N LEU A 26 -7.22 5.28 -5.81
CA LEU A 26 -6.60 5.26 -4.49
C LEU A 26 -5.10 4.97 -4.53
N LYS A 27 -4.63 4.23 -5.55
CA LYS A 27 -3.20 3.94 -5.77
C LYS A 27 -2.36 5.20 -6.03
N ASN A 28 -3.00 6.28 -6.50
CA ASN A 28 -2.33 7.54 -6.79
C ASN A 28 -2.25 8.45 -5.56
N SER A 29 -3.09 8.22 -4.54
CA SER A 29 -3.12 9.03 -3.30
C SER A 29 -2.45 8.35 -2.11
N VAL A 30 -2.39 7.01 -2.08
CA VAL A 30 -1.71 6.26 -1.02
C VAL A 30 -0.22 6.14 -1.35
N LEU A 31 0.63 6.68 -0.47
CA LEU A 31 2.08 6.60 -0.63
C LEU A 31 2.57 5.15 -0.44
N PRO A 32 3.69 4.73 -1.07
CA PRO A 32 4.22 3.37 -0.91
C PRO A 32 4.46 2.97 0.55
N MET A 33 4.89 3.91 1.40
CA MET A 33 5.08 3.67 2.84
C MET A 33 3.74 3.42 3.55
N GLN A 34 2.70 4.17 3.20
CA GLN A 34 1.35 3.99 3.76
C GLN A 34 0.75 2.66 3.31
N LEU A 35 0.92 2.30 2.03
CA LEU A 35 0.49 1.02 1.48
C LEU A 35 1.09 -0.17 2.25
N ARG A 36 2.40 -0.12 2.53
CA ARG A 36 3.09 -1.14 3.32
C ARG A 36 2.53 -1.24 4.75
N ARG A 37 2.25 -0.11 5.39
CA ARG A 37 1.66 -0.09 6.73
C ARG A 37 0.25 -0.70 6.74
N ILE A 38 -0.56 -0.41 5.72
CA ILE A 38 -1.86 -1.07 5.54
C ILE A 38 -1.66 -2.59 5.46
N GLN A 39 -0.75 -3.07 4.60
CA GLN A 39 -0.46 -4.50 4.42
C GLN A 39 0.12 -5.17 5.68
N GLN A 40 0.87 -4.44 6.51
CA GLN A 40 1.38 -4.89 7.82
C GLN A 40 0.31 -4.85 8.92
N ASN A 41 -0.94 -4.57 8.56
CA ASN A 41 -2.06 -4.41 9.47
C ASN A 41 -1.88 -3.25 10.49
N ASP A 42 -1.05 -2.26 10.18
CA ASP A 42 -0.83 -1.07 11.01
C ASP A 42 -1.94 -0.05 10.79
N LYS A 43 -2.97 -0.11 11.64
CA LYS A 43 -4.12 0.81 11.63
C LYS A 43 -3.77 2.26 11.96
N THR A 44 -2.57 2.55 12.47
CA THR A 44 -2.19 3.94 12.78
C THR A 44 -2.08 4.81 11.53
N VAL A 45 -1.87 4.19 10.36
CA VAL A 45 -1.82 4.85 9.04
C VAL A 45 -3.12 5.57 8.68
N LEU A 46 -4.26 5.16 9.26
CA LEU A 46 -5.56 5.82 9.01
C LEU A 46 -5.57 7.30 9.37
N LYS A 47 -4.71 7.73 10.32
CA LYS A 47 -4.59 9.14 10.70
C LYS A 47 -3.96 10.01 9.62
N GLU A 48 -3.27 9.39 8.66
CA GLU A 48 -2.55 10.07 7.58
C GLU A 48 -3.30 9.99 6.24
N LEU A 49 -4.37 9.20 6.18
CA LEU A 49 -5.15 8.98 4.96
C LEU A 49 -6.44 9.78 4.98
N VAL A 50 -6.74 10.46 3.88
CA VAL A 50 -8.04 11.11 3.67
C VAL A 50 -8.95 10.11 2.97
N LEU A 51 -9.74 9.39 3.76
CA LEU A 51 -10.62 8.32 3.28
C LEU A 51 -12.09 8.71 3.41
N PRO A 52 -12.95 8.28 2.48
CA PRO A 52 -14.39 8.48 2.60
C PRO A 52 -14.97 7.55 3.68
N ALA A 53 -16.05 7.99 4.34
CA ALA A 53 -16.66 7.27 5.47
C ALA A 53 -17.18 5.86 5.14
N TRP A 54 -17.42 5.56 3.85
CA TRP A 54 -17.88 4.23 3.42
C TRP A 54 -16.73 3.21 3.28
N LEU A 55 -15.48 3.66 3.24
CA LEU A 55 -14.31 2.80 3.09
C LEU A 55 -13.83 2.35 4.47
N ASP A 56 -14.23 1.15 4.86
CA ASP A 56 -13.78 0.53 6.10
C ASP A 56 -12.35 -0.04 5.98
N TRP A 57 -11.79 -0.42 7.13
CA TRP A 57 -10.44 -0.98 7.20
C TRP A 57 -10.31 -2.28 6.42
N ASP A 58 -11.33 -3.15 6.46
CA ASP A 58 -11.23 -4.47 5.84
C ASP A 58 -11.20 -4.34 4.31
N LEU A 59 -11.98 -3.42 3.76
CA LEU A 59 -11.98 -3.08 2.34
C LEU A 59 -10.67 -2.40 1.92
N LEU A 60 -10.12 -1.50 2.74
CA LEU A 60 -8.82 -0.87 2.49
C LEU A 60 -7.68 -1.90 2.54
N TYR A 61 -7.72 -2.81 3.51
CA TYR A 61 -6.75 -3.87 3.68
C TYR A 61 -6.79 -4.83 2.49
N GLU A 62 -7.96 -5.32 2.11
CA GLU A 62 -8.13 -6.17 0.93
C GLU A 62 -7.64 -5.45 -0.34
N TRP A 63 -8.05 -4.19 -0.56
CA TRP A 63 -7.56 -3.36 -1.66
C TRP A 63 -6.03 -3.32 -1.73
N SER A 64 -5.36 -3.18 -0.58
CA SER A 64 -3.91 -3.08 -0.50
C SER A 64 -3.19 -4.37 -0.92
N LEU A 65 -3.82 -5.54 -0.69
CA LEU A 65 -3.27 -6.84 -1.10
C LEU A 65 -3.31 -7.00 -2.62
N HIS A 66 -4.34 -6.46 -3.28
CA HIS A 66 -4.50 -6.50 -4.74
C HIS A 66 -3.69 -5.42 -5.47
N HIS A 67 -3.29 -4.37 -4.76
CA HIS A 67 -2.45 -3.29 -5.30
C HIS A 67 -0.99 -3.41 -4.85
N ALA A 68 -0.60 -4.57 -4.34
CA ALA A 68 0.77 -5.04 -4.37
C ALA A 68 1.17 -5.23 -5.85
N GLY A 69 1.47 -4.14 -6.54
CA GLY A 69 2.32 -4.24 -7.72
C GLY A 69 3.58 -5.02 -7.32
N PRO A 70 4.24 -5.75 -8.23
CA PRO A 70 5.55 -6.27 -7.91
C PRO A 70 6.33 -5.09 -7.36
N LEU A 71 6.85 -5.24 -6.14
CA LEU A 71 7.93 -4.41 -5.67
C LEU A 71 9.06 -4.70 -6.67
N LYS A 72 9.02 -4.12 -7.88
CA LYS A 72 10.18 -4.02 -8.75
C LYS A 72 11.17 -3.36 -7.83
N GLY A 73 12.09 -4.17 -7.29
CA GLY A 73 12.84 -3.78 -6.11
C GLY A 73 13.36 -2.39 -6.32
N ARG A 74 13.21 -1.52 -5.33
CA ARG A 74 13.71 -0.16 -5.45
C ARG A 74 15.20 -0.23 -5.22
N GLU A 75 15.95 0.52 -6.02
CA GLU A 75 17.39 0.57 -5.86
C GLU A 75 17.71 1.23 -4.51
N CYS A 76 18.37 0.47 -3.65
CA CYS A 76 18.85 0.98 -2.37
C CYS A 76 19.99 1.97 -2.60
N ILE A 77 19.90 3.17 -2.04
CA ILE A 77 20.95 4.20 -2.14
C ILE A 77 22.29 3.75 -1.52
N LEU A 78 22.27 2.80 -0.59
CA LEU A 78 23.47 2.34 0.11
C LEU A 78 24.18 1.19 -0.59
N CYS A 79 23.45 0.29 -1.27
CA CYS A 79 24.06 -0.89 -1.91
C CYS A 79 23.75 -1.05 -3.40
N ASN A 80 23.01 -0.13 -4.01
CA ASN A 80 22.60 -0.15 -5.42
C ASN A 80 21.93 -1.46 -5.87
N ARG A 81 21.38 -2.22 -4.92
CA ARG A 81 20.59 -3.42 -5.20
C ARG A 81 19.11 -3.08 -5.16
N ASN A 82 18.36 -3.66 -6.07
CA ASN A 82 16.91 -3.64 -6.02
C ASN A 82 16.44 -4.50 -4.86
N ALA A 83 15.78 -3.88 -3.89
CA ALA A 83 15.20 -4.58 -2.76
C ALA A 83 13.71 -4.29 -2.63
N GLU A 84 12.97 -5.31 -2.24
CA GLU A 84 11.53 -5.24 -2.05
C GLU A 84 11.18 -4.58 -0.71
N HIS A 85 12.05 -4.75 0.30
CA HIS A 85 11.87 -4.26 1.66
C HIS A 85 12.95 -3.26 2.05
N GLY A 86 12.56 -2.22 2.79
CA GLY A 86 13.44 -1.12 3.17
C GLY A 86 12.70 0.12 3.66
N HIS A 87 13.44 1.14 4.07
CA HIS A 87 12.90 2.40 4.57
C HIS A 87 13.19 3.55 3.61
N PHE A 88 12.35 4.58 3.65
CA PHE A 88 12.60 5.84 2.94
C PHE A 88 13.13 6.88 3.92
N TYR A 89 14.18 7.59 3.51
CA TYR A 89 14.74 8.73 4.23
C TYR A 89 15.09 9.83 3.22
N ASN A 90 14.45 11.00 3.34
CA ASN A 90 14.60 12.12 2.40
C ASN A 90 14.47 11.69 0.92
N ASP A 91 13.37 10.98 0.60
CA ASP A 91 13.09 10.42 -0.74
C ASP A 91 14.09 9.38 -1.26
N LYS A 92 15.07 8.97 -0.45
CA LYS A 92 16.02 7.90 -0.78
C LYS A 92 15.54 6.59 -0.16
N PHE A 93 15.55 5.52 -0.96
CA PHE A 93 15.23 4.18 -0.48
C PHE A 93 16.49 3.51 0.09
N ILE A 94 16.37 2.93 1.28
CA ILE A 94 17.42 2.16 1.95
C ILE A 94 16.86 0.76 2.20
N CYS A 95 17.45 -0.28 1.63
CA CYS A 95 17.01 -1.66 1.89
C CYS A 95 17.20 -2.06 3.36
N GLU A 96 16.41 -3.04 3.80
CA GLU A 96 16.39 -3.49 5.19
C GLU A 96 17.76 -3.98 5.68
N GLU A 97 18.51 -4.73 4.86
CA GLU A 97 19.88 -5.15 5.16
C GLU A 97 20.81 -3.96 5.45
N CYS A 98 20.73 -2.91 4.63
CA CYS A 98 21.56 -1.73 4.82
C CYS A 98 21.14 -0.92 6.05
N LEU A 99 19.86 -0.94 6.40
CA LEU A 99 19.39 -0.29 7.61
C LEU A 99 19.89 -0.99 8.89
N LEU A 100 19.92 -2.33 8.90
CA LEU A 100 20.46 -3.11 10.02
C LEU A 100 21.94 -2.81 10.24
N ASN A 101 22.72 -2.80 9.15
CA ASN A 101 24.14 -2.45 9.19
C ASN A 101 24.40 -1.04 9.74
N VAL A 102 23.53 -0.07 9.41
CA VAL A 102 23.65 1.32 9.91
C VAL A 102 23.26 1.42 11.39
N LYS A 103 22.32 0.59 11.87
CA LYS A 103 21.91 0.54 13.28
C LYS A 103 22.90 -0.21 14.18
N GLY A 104 23.91 -0.88 13.61
CA GLY A 104 24.92 -1.61 14.37
C GLY A 104 24.40 -2.87 15.06
N LEU A 105 23.37 -3.51 14.48
CA LEU A 105 22.84 -4.81 14.90
C LEU A 105 23.36 -5.93 14.00
#